data_AF-A0A319DND2-F1
#
_entry.id   AF-A0A319DND2-F1
#
_cell.length_a   1.000
_cell.length_b   1.000
_cell.length_c   1.000
_cell.angle_alpha   90.00
_cell.angle_beta   90.00
_cell.angle_gamma   90.00
#
_symmetry.space_group_name_H-M   'P 1'
#
loop_
_entity.id
_entity.type
_entity.pdbx_description
1 polymer ?
#
loop_
_entity_poly.entity_id
_entity_poly.type
_entity_poly.pdbx_seq_one_letter_code
_entity_poly.pdbx_strand_id
1 'polypeptide(L)'
;MTVVTCSDLGNIQLQDEVGLNDQDIEHLLFEADERLKPSSNTKADSVSTSGLDTTSLNIHKLAPGRSFQPYVRREDDFAVVDTTRVAVTLSISNYVLPMTENGMDQELIYIKDRSTAGSAWFDLPKTELTAELKRDLQLLRMRSVLDPKRHYKKDGGKARPPPYSQVGTIIEGPTEFFSSRIAKKDRTKTFVEEALARERENKRFESKYRGIQGLKQSGKQSFYNNLRAKRRTLGK
;
A
#
# COMPACT_ATOMS: atom_id res chain seq x y z
N MET A 1 30.04 43.91 25.69
CA MET A 1 30.67 43.43 24.45
C MET A 1 31.37 42.13 24.74
N THR A 2 30.87 41.02 24.22
CA THR A 2 31.65 39.82 23.86
C THR A 2 30.70 38.85 23.17
N VAL A 3 30.83 38.79 21.85
CA VAL A 3 30.26 37.77 20.96
C VAL A 3 31.02 36.46 21.17
N VAL A 4 30.33 35.33 21.24
CA VAL A 4 30.93 34.00 21.08
C VAL A 4 30.01 33.15 20.21
N THR A 5 30.66 32.52 19.25
CA THR A 5 30.21 31.89 18.02
C THR A 5 29.58 30.52 18.21
N CYS A 6 28.52 30.22 17.44
CA CYS A 6 28.01 28.87 17.21
C CYS A 6 28.95 28.10 16.27
N SER A 7 29.25 26.86 16.63
CA SER A 7 29.91 25.86 15.79
C SER A 7 28.91 24.79 15.32
N ASP A 8 29.32 24.13 14.25
CA ASP A 8 28.51 23.62 13.15
C ASP A 8 28.54 22.08 13.05
N LEU A 9 27.58 21.55 12.29
CA LEU A 9 27.48 20.23 11.63
C LEU A 9 27.15 18.94 12.40
N GLY A 10 25.98 18.39 12.03
CA GLY A 10 25.60 16.99 12.14
C GLY A 10 24.58 16.63 11.05
N ASN A 11 25.07 16.53 9.81
CA ASN A 11 24.36 16.23 8.57
C ASN A 11 23.73 14.82 8.58
N ILE A 12 22.41 14.69 8.38
CA ILE A 12 21.72 13.42 8.11
C ILE A 12 21.03 13.57 6.76
N GLN A 13 21.66 12.99 5.74
CA GLN A 13 21.17 12.91 4.37
C GLN A 13 19.94 11.99 4.30
N LEU A 14 18.81 12.54 3.87
CA LEU A 14 17.68 11.80 3.34
C LEU A 14 18.02 11.40 1.89
N GLN A 15 18.02 10.10 1.59
CA GLN A 15 18.07 9.56 0.24
C GLN A 15 16.79 8.74 0.04
N ASP A 16 15.91 9.22 -0.84
CA ASP A 16 15.00 8.44 -1.68
C ASP A 16 14.30 9.43 -2.63
N GLU A 17 15.08 9.96 -3.57
CA GLU A 17 14.59 10.51 -4.84
C GLU A 17 15.52 9.90 -5.89
N VAL A 18 15.01 9.00 -6.73
CA VAL A 18 15.79 8.42 -7.84
C VAL A 18 15.91 9.49 -8.93
N GLY A 19 16.77 10.47 -8.68
CA GLY A 19 17.27 11.36 -9.71
C GLY A 19 18.28 10.58 -10.53
N LEU A 20 17.90 10.14 -11.73
CA LEU A 20 18.86 9.66 -12.72
C LEU A 20 19.86 10.80 -12.95
N ASN A 21 21.13 10.55 -12.66
CA ASN A 21 22.18 11.53 -12.88
C ASN A 21 22.32 11.75 -14.39
N ASP A 22 22.75 12.93 -14.84
CA ASP A 22 22.88 13.22 -16.28
C ASP A 22 23.77 12.18 -16.99
N GLN A 23 24.73 11.59 -16.26
CA GLN A 23 25.58 10.50 -16.74
C GLN A 23 24.82 9.19 -17.02
N ASP A 24 23.80 8.89 -16.22
CA ASP A 24 22.96 7.70 -16.41
C ASP A 24 22.06 7.87 -17.64
N ILE A 25 21.63 9.11 -17.91
CA ILE A 25 20.86 9.48 -19.10
C ILE A 25 21.72 9.35 -20.35
N GLU A 26 22.97 9.84 -20.32
CA GLU A 26 23.92 9.70 -21.42
C GLU A 26 24.22 8.23 -21.74
N HIS A 27 24.39 7.38 -20.73
CA HIS A 27 24.61 5.95 -20.92
C HIS A 27 23.41 5.26 -21.59
N LEU A 28 22.18 5.56 -21.15
CA LEU A 28 20.94 5.04 -21.74
C LEU A 28 20.76 5.46 -23.20
N LEU A 29 21.10 6.71 -23.52
CA LEU A 29 21.06 7.23 -24.90
C LEU A 29 22.05 6.50 -25.80
N PHE A 30 23.28 6.29 -25.33
CA PHE A 30 24.30 5.56 -26.08
C PHE A 30 23.89 4.11 -26.37
N GLU A 31 23.31 3.43 -25.38
CA GLU A 31 22.82 2.05 -25.53
C GLU A 31 21.65 1.96 -26.53
N ALA A 32 20.76 2.96 -26.54
CA ALA A 32 19.67 3.03 -27.49
C ALA A 32 20.17 3.23 -28.93
N ASP A 33 21.21 4.04 -29.13
CA ASP A 33 21.82 4.28 -30.43
C ASP A 33 22.44 3.01 -31.02
N GLU A 34 23.12 2.21 -30.20
CA GLU A 34 23.67 0.91 -30.63
C GLU A 34 22.58 -0.08 -31.05
N ARG A 35 21.41 -0.07 -30.40
CA ARG A 35 20.26 -0.91 -30.80
C ARG A 35 19.62 -0.46 -32.11
N LEU A 36 19.60 0.85 -32.36
CA LEU A 36 18.99 1.42 -33.56
C LEU A 36 19.90 1.39 -34.77
N LYS A 37 21.21 1.19 -34.59
CA LYS A 37 22.13 1.02 -35.72
C LYS A 37 21.69 -0.20 -36.56
N PRO A 38 21.25 0.02 -37.81
CA PRO A 38 20.88 -1.07 -38.69
C PRO A 38 22.14 -1.87 -39.01
N SER A 39 22.15 -3.15 -38.65
CA SER A 39 23.17 -4.07 -39.16
C SER A 39 23.05 -4.07 -40.68
N SER A 40 24.02 -3.44 -41.34
CA SER A 40 24.15 -3.44 -42.79
C SER A 40 24.54 -4.84 -43.24
N ASN A 41 23.54 -5.72 -43.32
CA ASN A 41 23.59 -6.90 -44.16
C ASN A 41 22.32 -6.89 -45.01
N THR A 42 22.38 -6.11 -46.09
CA THR A 42 21.37 -6.06 -47.14
C THR A 42 21.27 -7.40 -47.86
N LYS A 43 20.06 -7.97 -47.94
CA LYS A 43 19.48 -8.55 -49.16
C LYS A 43 18.01 -8.88 -48.94
N ALA A 44 17.15 -8.12 -49.61
CA ALA A 44 15.81 -8.55 -49.93
C ALA A 44 15.89 -9.54 -51.10
N ASP A 45 15.27 -10.72 -50.98
CA ASP A 45 14.61 -11.38 -52.10
C ASP A 45 13.74 -12.57 -51.66
N SER A 46 12.62 -12.67 -52.35
CA SER A 46 11.67 -13.77 -52.61
C SER A 46 11.70 -15.10 -51.81
N VAL A 47 10.49 -15.44 -51.35
CA VAL A 47 9.85 -16.77 -51.18
C VAL A 47 10.66 -18.01 -51.58
N SER A 48 10.81 -18.97 -50.65
CA SER A 48 10.71 -20.41 -50.90
C SER A 48 10.44 -21.20 -49.62
N THR A 49 9.63 -22.25 -49.77
CA THR A 49 9.05 -23.15 -48.78
C THR A 49 10.06 -24.04 -48.05
N SER A 50 9.90 -24.26 -46.73
CA SER A 50 9.96 -25.57 -46.01
C SER A 50 10.36 -25.41 -44.54
N GLY A 51 9.63 -26.08 -43.63
CA GLY A 51 10.06 -26.34 -42.24
C GLY A 51 9.16 -25.75 -41.15
N LEU A 52 8.53 -26.64 -40.38
CA LEU A 52 7.78 -26.43 -39.13
C LEU A 52 8.61 -25.61 -38.11
N ASP A 53 8.08 -24.71 -37.29
CA ASP A 53 7.30 -25.02 -36.07
C ASP A 53 6.41 -23.83 -35.65
N THR A 54 5.12 -24.10 -35.47
CA THR A 54 4.12 -23.09 -35.11
C THR A 54 4.00 -22.92 -33.60
N THR A 55 4.57 -21.86 -33.02
CA THR A 55 3.96 -21.24 -31.83
C THR A 55 2.81 -20.36 -32.33
N SER A 56 1.59 -20.75 -31.98
CA SER A 56 0.35 -20.16 -32.47
C SER A 56 0.18 -18.71 -32.00
N LEU A 57 0.57 -17.75 -32.84
CA LEU A 57 0.04 -16.40 -32.76
C LEU A 57 -1.43 -16.46 -33.21
N ASN A 58 -2.34 -16.35 -32.25
CA ASN A 58 -3.77 -16.28 -32.49
C ASN A 58 -4.11 -14.92 -33.12
N ILE A 59 -4.02 -14.85 -34.44
CA ILE A 59 -4.48 -13.68 -35.21
C ILE A 59 -5.99 -13.88 -35.42
N HIS A 60 -6.80 -12.98 -34.87
CA HIS A 60 -8.24 -13.00 -35.07
C HIS A 60 -8.56 -12.91 -36.57
N LYS A 61 -9.21 -13.95 -37.10
CA LYS A 61 -9.68 -14.00 -38.48
C LYS A 61 -10.75 -12.92 -38.67
N LEU A 62 -10.42 -11.86 -39.40
CA LEU A 62 -11.40 -10.85 -39.81
C LEU A 62 -12.40 -11.51 -40.77
N ALA A 63 -13.68 -11.37 -40.46
CA ALA A 63 -14.74 -11.87 -41.33
C ALA A 63 -14.68 -11.12 -42.67
N PRO A 64 -14.69 -11.81 -43.84
CA PRO A 64 -14.66 -11.15 -45.15
C PRO A 64 -15.99 -10.46 -45.52
N GLY A 65 -16.85 -10.19 -44.53
CA GLY A 65 -18.25 -9.76 -44.74
C GLY A 65 -18.45 -8.28 -45.05
N ARG A 66 -17.40 -7.50 -45.25
CA ARG A 66 -17.54 -6.09 -45.65
C ARG A 66 -16.61 -5.82 -46.82
N SER A 67 -17.14 -5.95 -48.03
CA SER A 67 -16.42 -5.56 -49.24
C SER A 67 -16.05 -4.08 -49.10
N PHE A 68 -14.75 -3.77 -49.17
CA PHE A 68 -14.26 -2.40 -49.18
C PHE A 68 -14.82 -1.71 -50.42
N GLN A 69 -15.82 -0.86 -50.22
CA GLN A 69 -16.38 -0.02 -51.28
C GLN A 69 -15.52 1.25 -51.39
N PRO A 70 -14.98 1.59 -52.58
CA PRO A 70 -14.12 2.75 -52.75
C PRO A 70 -14.85 4.04 -52.41
N TYR A 71 -14.16 4.97 -51.73
CA TYR A 71 -14.71 6.26 -51.30
C TYR A 71 -14.84 7.28 -52.45
N VAL A 72 -14.17 7.02 -53.56
CA VAL A 72 -14.13 7.85 -54.75
C VAL A 72 -14.70 7.04 -55.91
N ARG A 73 -15.71 7.57 -56.59
CA ARG A 73 -16.23 7.02 -57.84
C ARG A 73 -15.90 7.97 -58.99
N ARG A 74 -15.65 7.42 -60.18
CA ARG A 74 -15.41 8.22 -61.39
C ARG A 74 -16.71 8.28 -62.17
N GLU A 75 -17.22 9.49 -62.41
CA GLU A 75 -18.36 9.75 -63.27
C GLU A 75 -17.91 10.79 -64.31
N ASP A 76 -18.11 10.46 -65.59
CA ASP A 76 -17.87 11.31 -66.77
C ASP A 76 -16.67 12.27 -66.62
N ASP A 77 -15.48 11.66 -66.52
CA ASP A 77 -14.15 12.28 -66.44
C ASP A 77 -13.77 13.03 -65.15
N PHE A 78 -14.63 13.07 -64.13
CA PHE A 78 -14.30 13.63 -62.82
C PHE A 78 -14.39 12.60 -61.69
N ALA A 79 -13.49 12.71 -60.70
CA ALA A 79 -13.54 11.89 -59.49
C ALA A 79 -14.43 12.58 -58.45
N VAL A 80 -15.55 11.94 -58.10
CA VAL A 80 -16.54 12.42 -57.12
C VAL A 80 -16.41 11.60 -55.83
N VAL A 81 -16.28 12.29 -54.70
CA VAL A 81 -16.19 11.69 -53.36
C VAL A 81 -17.59 11.52 -52.77
N ASP A 82 -17.87 10.34 -52.22
CA ASP A 82 -19.16 10.04 -51.59
C ASP A 82 -19.29 10.78 -50.24
N THR A 83 -19.88 11.98 -50.26
CA THR A 83 -19.92 12.92 -49.12
C THR A 83 -20.64 12.37 -47.89
N THR A 84 -21.55 11.42 -48.08
CA THR A 84 -22.29 10.72 -47.02
C THR A 84 -21.37 9.96 -46.05
N ARG A 85 -20.20 9.50 -46.52
CA ARG A 85 -19.20 8.80 -45.68
C ARG A 85 -18.19 9.74 -45.05
N VAL A 86 -17.93 10.90 -45.67
CA VAL A 86 -16.99 11.90 -45.17
C VAL A 86 -17.59 12.69 -44.00
N ALA A 87 -18.91 12.92 -43.99
CA ALA A 87 -19.59 13.66 -42.92
C ALA A 87 -19.48 13.02 -41.52
N VAL A 88 -19.18 11.71 -41.43
CA VAL A 88 -19.02 11.00 -40.16
C VAL A 88 -17.82 11.53 -39.36
N THR A 89 -16.76 12.03 -40.00
CA THR A 89 -15.57 12.52 -39.29
C THR A 89 -15.77 13.89 -38.64
N LEU A 90 -16.67 14.72 -39.16
CA LEU A 90 -16.96 16.06 -38.62
C LEU A 90 -17.97 16.05 -37.47
N SER A 91 -18.82 15.01 -37.38
CA SER A 91 -19.70 14.80 -36.23
C SER A 91 -18.97 14.26 -34.98
N ILE A 92 -17.69 13.87 -35.10
CA ILE A 92 -16.88 13.39 -33.96
C ILE A 92 -16.30 14.57 -33.16
N SER A 93 -16.29 15.80 -33.71
CA SER A 93 -15.69 16.98 -33.06
C SER A 93 -16.42 17.48 -31.81
N ASN A 94 -17.63 16.99 -31.51
CA ASN A 94 -18.40 17.38 -30.30
C ASN A 94 -18.55 16.23 -29.29
N TYR A 95 -17.86 15.11 -29.50
CA TYR A 95 -17.69 14.11 -28.46
C TYR A 95 -16.33 14.34 -27.82
N VAL A 96 -16.33 15.02 -26.68
CA VAL A 96 -15.26 14.86 -25.71
C VAL A 96 -15.23 13.37 -25.38
N LEU A 97 -14.30 12.64 -26.00
CA LEU A 97 -13.88 11.34 -25.50
C LEU A 97 -13.49 11.58 -24.04
N PRO A 98 -14.15 10.94 -23.05
CA PRO A 98 -13.58 10.94 -21.71
C PRO A 98 -12.20 10.32 -21.88
N MET A 99 -11.15 11.10 -21.59
CA MET A 99 -9.81 10.56 -21.43
C MET A 99 -9.96 9.35 -20.51
N THR A 100 -9.78 8.15 -21.03
CA THR A 100 -9.45 7.01 -20.18
C THR A 100 -8.01 7.24 -19.78
N GLU A 101 -7.82 8.14 -18.83
CA GLU A 101 -6.57 8.36 -18.13
C GLU A 101 -6.30 7.10 -17.32
N ASN A 102 -5.42 6.24 -17.86
CA ASN A 102 -4.65 5.21 -17.16
C ASN A 102 -5.34 4.66 -15.90
N GLY A 103 -6.42 3.91 -16.12
CA GLY A 103 -7.46 3.58 -15.14
C GLY A 103 -7.09 2.57 -14.06
N MET A 104 -5.83 2.48 -13.63
CA MET A 104 -5.43 1.62 -12.51
C MET A 104 -4.77 2.41 -11.38
N ASP A 105 -3.96 3.42 -11.71
CA ASP A 105 -3.17 4.15 -10.69
C ASP A 105 -3.95 5.33 -10.09
N GLN A 106 -4.75 6.04 -10.90
CA GLN A 106 -5.57 7.15 -10.40
C GLN A 106 -6.69 6.70 -9.46
N GLU A 107 -7.26 5.50 -9.67
CA GLU A 107 -8.34 4.98 -8.83
C GLU A 107 -7.85 4.65 -7.41
N LEU A 108 -6.63 4.11 -7.28
CA LEU A 108 -6.02 3.82 -5.98
C LEU A 108 -5.65 5.10 -5.21
N ILE A 109 -5.21 6.14 -5.90
CA ILE A 109 -4.93 7.46 -5.28
C ILE A 109 -6.26 8.07 -4.80
N TYR A 110 -7.29 8.06 -5.62
CA TYR A 110 -8.61 8.55 -5.24
C TYR A 110 -9.20 7.80 -4.04
N ILE A 111 -9.11 6.46 -4.00
CA ILE A 111 -9.57 5.66 -2.84
C ILE A 111 -8.79 5.98 -1.55
N LYS A 112 -7.51 6.36 -1.65
CA LYS A 112 -6.68 6.74 -0.50
C LYS A 112 -7.07 8.11 0.07
N ASP A 113 -7.60 8.99 -0.76
CA ASP A 113 -8.01 10.35 -0.40
C ASP A 113 -9.50 10.48 -0.07
N ARG A 114 -10.30 9.42 -0.28
CA ARG A 114 -11.70 9.38 0.16
C ARG A 114 -11.78 9.59 1.68
N SER A 115 -12.58 10.59 2.09
CA SER A 115 -12.88 10.87 3.50
C SER A 115 -13.70 9.76 4.16
N THR A 116 -14.34 8.93 3.34
CA THR A 116 -15.41 8.03 3.75
C THR A 116 -15.33 6.72 2.97
N ALA A 117 -15.68 5.60 3.60
CA ALA A 117 -15.69 4.27 2.96
C ALA A 117 -16.71 4.14 1.82
N GLY A 118 -17.62 5.12 1.69
CA GLY A 118 -18.65 5.22 0.66
C GLY A 118 -20.03 4.73 1.11
N SER A 119 -21.04 4.98 0.26
CA SER A 119 -22.45 4.68 0.54
C SER A 119 -22.72 3.18 0.78
N ALA A 120 -21.94 2.29 0.14
CA ALA A 120 -22.04 0.84 0.36
C ALA A 120 -21.75 0.43 1.80
N TRP A 121 -21.06 1.28 2.56
CA TRP A 121 -20.77 1.07 3.98
C TRP A 121 -21.22 2.27 4.84
N PHE A 122 -22.43 2.75 4.57
CA PHE A 122 -23.15 3.79 5.33
C PHE A 122 -22.27 4.99 5.68
N ASP A 123 -21.41 5.37 4.76
CA ASP A 123 -20.53 6.51 4.92
C ASP A 123 -19.65 6.44 6.19
N LEU A 124 -19.07 5.27 6.47
CA LEU A 124 -18.11 5.11 7.58
C LEU A 124 -16.91 6.06 7.41
N PRO A 125 -16.59 6.90 8.41
CA PRO A 125 -15.54 7.89 8.31
C PRO A 125 -14.14 7.26 8.29
N LYS A 126 -13.19 7.99 7.69
CA LYS A 126 -11.77 7.66 7.70
C LYS A 126 -11.22 7.69 9.13
N THR A 127 -10.35 6.72 9.44
CA THR A 127 -9.74 6.61 10.76
C THR A 127 -8.81 7.79 11.04
N GLU A 128 -9.14 8.58 12.04
CA GLU A 128 -8.24 9.59 12.60
C GLU A 128 -7.31 8.94 13.64
N LEU A 129 -6.02 8.84 13.33
CA LEU A 129 -5.03 8.19 14.20
C LEU A 129 -4.62 9.09 15.38
N THR A 130 -5.53 9.28 16.33
CA THR A 130 -5.20 9.86 17.63
C THR A 130 -4.29 8.94 18.42
N ALA A 131 -3.50 9.50 19.35
CA ALA A 131 -2.58 8.70 20.16
C ALA A 131 -3.32 7.66 21.03
N GLU A 132 -4.54 7.98 21.48
CA GLU A 132 -5.40 7.07 22.24
C GLU A 132 -5.89 5.92 21.37
N LEU A 133 -6.49 6.24 20.22
CA LEU A 133 -7.00 5.23 19.29
C LEU A 133 -5.89 4.31 18.79
N LYS A 134 -4.69 4.85 18.54
CA LYS A 134 -3.53 4.03 18.16
C LYS A 134 -3.19 2.97 19.22
N ARG A 135 -3.26 3.33 20.50
CA ARG A 135 -3.01 2.38 21.60
C ARG A 135 -4.12 1.34 21.69
N ASP A 136 -5.38 1.76 21.54
CA ASP A 136 -6.54 0.86 21.55
C ASP A 136 -6.50 -0.14 20.39
N LEU A 137 -6.18 0.31 19.18
CA LEU A 137 -6.01 -0.56 18.01
C LEU A 137 -4.84 -1.53 18.17
N GLN A 138 -3.74 -1.07 18.77
CA GLN A 138 -2.62 -1.95 19.11
C GLN A 138 -3.03 -3.01 20.14
N LEU A 139 -3.82 -2.63 21.14
CA LEU A 139 -4.33 -3.52 22.17
C LEU A 139 -5.27 -4.58 21.57
N LEU A 140 -6.20 -4.17 20.70
CA LEU A 140 -7.11 -5.07 19.99
C LEU A 140 -6.35 -6.10 19.16
N ARG A 141 -5.27 -5.69 18.50
CA ARG A 141 -4.42 -6.62 17.76
C ARG A 141 -3.73 -7.63 18.67
N MET A 142 -3.33 -7.21 19.87
CA MET A 142 -2.69 -8.05 20.88
C MET A 142 -3.69 -8.71 21.83
N ARG A 143 -5.00 -8.75 21.49
CA ARG A 143 -6.07 -9.27 22.37
C ARG A 143 -5.84 -10.70 22.87
N SER A 144 -5.11 -11.52 22.12
CA SER A 144 -4.74 -12.89 22.52
C SER A 144 -3.80 -12.95 23.74
N VAL A 145 -3.06 -11.87 24.02
CA VAL A 145 -2.13 -11.79 25.15
C VAL A 145 -2.86 -11.39 26.44
N LEU A 146 -4.03 -10.74 26.32
CA LEU A 146 -4.74 -10.16 27.46
C LEU A 146 -5.30 -11.23 28.40
N ASP A 147 -6.00 -12.22 27.83
CA ASP A 147 -6.57 -13.31 28.60
C ASP A 147 -5.97 -14.64 28.12
N PRO A 148 -5.24 -15.37 28.99
CA PRO A 148 -4.67 -16.67 28.61
C PRO A 148 -5.70 -17.74 28.30
N LYS A 149 -6.96 -17.57 28.72
CA LYS A 149 -8.02 -18.54 28.48
C LYS A 149 -8.76 -18.28 27.16
N ARG A 150 -8.58 -17.09 26.57
CA ARG A 150 -9.27 -16.70 25.34
C ARG A 150 -8.30 -16.71 24.17
N HIS A 151 -8.47 -17.71 23.31
CA HIS A 151 -7.71 -17.82 22.07
C HIS A 151 -8.54 -17.25 20.92
N TYR A 152 -8.01 -16.23 20.25
CA TYR A 152 -8.65 -15.60 19.10
C TYR A 152 -8.01 -16.07 17.80
N LYS A 153 -8.76 -16.00 16.70
CA LYS A 153 -8.22 -16.18 15.36
C LYS A 153 -7.10 -15.16 15.11
N LYS A 154 -5.99 -15.62 14.54
CA LYS A 154 -4.85 -14.77 14.20
C LYS A 154 -5.21 -13.95 12.96
N ASP A 155 -5.08 -12.63 13.06
CA ASP A 155 -5.23 -11.75 11.92
C ASP A 155 -3.98 -11.87 11.05
N GLY A 156 -4.13 -12.37 9.82
CA GLY A 156 -3.04 -12.55 8.85
C GLY A 156 -2.59 -11.26 8.15
N GLY A 157 -3.25 -10.13 8.46
CA GLY A 157 -2.99 -8.84 7.83
C GLY A 157 -1.68 -8.18 8.26
N LYS A 158 -1.22 -7.22 7.44
CA LYS A 158 -0.12 -6.32 7.79
C LYS A 158 -0.47 -5.57 9.08
N ALA A 159 0.56 -5.20 9.82
CA ALA A 159 0.54 -4.52 11.11
C ALA A 159 -0.06 -3.11 11.14
N ARG A 160 -1.06 -2.81 10.30
CA ARG A 160 -1.55 -1.46 10.05
C ARG A 160 -2.95 -1.29 10.63
N PRO A 161 -3.26 -0.11 11.19
CA PRO A 161 -4.62 0.21 11.60
C PRO A 161 -5.58 0.19 10.39
N PRO A 162 -6.86 -0.12 10.60
CA PRO A 162 -7.85 -0.08 9.53
C PRO A 162 -7.99 1.36 8.97
N PRO A 163 -8.16 1.53 7.66
CA PRO A 163 -8.25 2.85 7.02
C PRO A 163 -9.51 3.62 7.39
N TYR A 164 -10.61 2.91 7.67
CA TYR A 164 -11.89 3.47 8.11
C TYR A 164 -12.29 2.79 9.42
N SER A 165 -12.66 3.58 10.43
CA SER A 165 -13.08 3.05 11.74
C SER A 165 -13.81 4.11 12.54
N GLN A 166 -14.62 3.65 13.49
CA GLN A 166 -15.35 4.49 14.43
C GLN A 166 -15.32 3.85 15.81
N VAL A 167 -15.22 4.67 16.84
CA VAL A 167 -15.33 4.24 18.23
C VAL A 167 -16.78 4.41 18.67
N GLY A 168 -17.37 3.34 19.19
CA GLY A 168 -18.74 3.34 19.70
C GLY A 168 -18.81 2.73 21.10
N THR A 169 -19.89 3.02 21.82
CA THR A 169 -20.18 2.47 23.15
C THR A 169 -21.38 1.55 23.05
N ILE A 170 -21.32 0.41 23.74
CA ILE A 170 -22.42 -0.55 23.78
C ILE A 170 -23.56 0.05 24.61
N ILE A 171 -24.76 0.11 24.02
CA ILE A 171 -26.00 0.45 24.72
C ILE A 171 -26.61 -0.86 25.21
N GLU A 172 -26.60 -1.06 26.52
CA GLU A 172 -27.11 -2.27 27.17
C GLU A 172 -28.62 -2.41 26.99
N GLY A 173 -29.10 -3.64 26.81
CA GLY A 173 -30.53 -3.92 26.67
C GLY A 173 -31.33 -3.62 27.95
N PRO A 174 -32.64 -3.38 27.84
CA PRO A 174 -33.50 -3.07 28.99
C PRO A 174 -33.71 -4.26 29.94
N THR A 175 -33.33 -5.48 29.57
CA THR A 175 -33.54 -6.69 30.38
C THR A 175 -32.29 -7.13 31.16
N GLU A 176 -31.12 -6.56 30.89
CA GLU A 176 -29.83 -7.08 31.35
C GLU A 176 -29.25 -6.30 32.56
N PHE A 177 -30.05 -6.07 33.60
CA PHE A 177 -29.68 -5.17 34.70
C PHE A 177 -28.50 -5.64 35.57
N PHE A 178 -28.35 -6.95 35.80
CA PHE A 178 -27.44 -7.47 36.82
C PHE A 178 -26.20 -8.21 36.29
N SER A 179 -26.17 -8.56 35.00
CA SER A 179 -25.10 -9.40 34.44
C SER A 179 -24.17 -8.61 33.52
N SER A 180 -24.69 -8.05 32.43
CA SER A 180 -23.89 -7.36 31.42
C SER A 180 -23.70 -5.87 31.72
N ARG A 181 -24.56 -5.27 32.55
CA ARG A 181 -24.52 -3.85 32.86
C ARG A 181 -23.31 -3.46 33.71
N ILE A 182 -22.54 -2.51 33.19
CA ILE A 182 -21.37 -1.95 33.89
C ILE A 182 -21.83 -0.78 34.76
N ALA A 183 -21.46 -0.79 36.05
CA ALA A 183 -21.75 0.29 36.97
C ALA A 183 -21.07 1.59 36.52
N LYS A 184 -21.69 2.75 36.78
CA LYS A 184 -21.19 4.07 36.31
C LYS A 184 -19.72 4.34 36.66
N LYS A 185 -19.25 3.85 37.81
CA LYS A 185 -17.87 3.99 38.29
C LYS A 185 -16.83 3.19 37.49
N ASP A 186 -17.25 2.07 36.90
CA ASP A 186 -16.38 1.15 36.18
C ASP A 186 -16.42 1.42 34.67
N ARG A 187 -17.27 2.36 34.22
CA ARG A 187 -17.34 2.82 32.82
C ARG A 187 -16.15 3.73 32.50
N THR A 188 -15.23 3.22 31.71
CA THR A 188 -14.05 3.94 31.21
C THR A 188 -14.29 4.50 29.80
N LYS A 189 -13.44 5.45 29.38
CA LYS A 189 -13.56 6.08 28.05
C LYS A 189 -12.86 5.28 26.95
N THR A 190 -11.77 4.58 27.30
CA THR A 190 -10.91 3.85 26.34
C THR A 190 -10.77 2.39 26.73
N PHE A 191 -10.44 1.54 25.76
CA PHE A 191 -10.23 0.10 26.00
C PHE A 191 -8.96 -0.17 26.80
N VAL A 192 -7.90 0.62 26.57
CA VAL A 192 -6.66 0.52 27.34
C VAL A 192 -6.89 0.86 28.80
N GLU A 193 -7.70 1.87 29.11
CA GLU A 193 -8.02 2.24 30.50
C GLU A 193 -8.77 1.11 31.22
N GLU A 194 -9.73 0.48 30.55
CA GLU A 194 -10.45 -0.70 31.07
C GLU A 194 -9.49 -1.86 31.37
N ALA A 195 -8.60 -2.16 30.41
CA ALA A 195 -7.60 -3.22 30.56
C ALA A 195 -6.62 -2.94 31.72
N LEU A 196 -6.23 -1.67 31.92
CA LEU A 196 -5.38 -1.27 33.03
C LEU A 196 -6.12 -1.37 34.37
N ALA A 197 -7.40 -1.00 34.44
CA ALA A 197 -8.20 -1.17 35.66
C ALA A 197 -8.23 -2.64 36.09
N ARG A 198 -8.50 -3.55 35.13
CA ARG A 198 -8.49 -4.99 35.37
C ARG A 198 -7.12 -5.55 35.77
N GLU A 199 -6.04 -5.01 35.21
CA GLU A 199 -4.68 -5.44 35.58
C GLU A 199 -4.29 -4.98 36.99
N ARG A 200 -4.78 -3.85 37.49
CA ARG A 200 -4.52 -3.43 38.89
C ARG A 200 -5.04 -4.46 39.89
N GLU A 201 -6.13 -5.15 39.55
CA GLU A 201 -6.71 -6.23 40.33
C GLU A 201 -5.95 -7.55 40.15
N ASN A 202 -5.65 -7.92 38.89
CA ASN A 202 -5.08 -9.23 38.57
C ASN A 202 -3.56 -9.34 38.74
N LYS A 203 -2.80 -8.24 38.56
CA LYS A 203 -1.32 -8.14 38.63
C LYS A 203 -0.55 -9.18 37.80
N ARG A 204 -1.20 -9.72 36.77
CA ARG A 204 -0.73 -10.87 36.01
C ARG A 204 0.32 -10.45 35.00
N PHE A 205 0.07 -9.36 34.27
CA PHE A 205 1.02 -8.81 33.32
C PHE A 205 2.29 -8.36 34.03
N GLU A 206 2.20 -7.76 35.22
CA GLU A 206 3.39 -7.40 36.00
C GLU A 206 4.24 -8.65 36.31
N SER A 207 3.61 -9.70 36.84
CA SER A 207 4.29 -10.95 37.20
C SER A 207 4.92 -11.62 35.97
N LYS A 208 4.19 -11.71 34.86
CA LYS A 208 4.71 -12.27 33.61
C LYS A 208 5.81 -11.42 32.99
N TYR A 209 5.68 -10.10 33.04
CA TYR A 209 6.70 -9.18 32.58
C TYR A 209 8.00 -9.38 33.36
N ARG A 210 7.94 -9.41 34.69
CA ARG A 210 9.12 -9.68 35.55
C ARG A 210 9.77 -11.03 35.24
N GLY A 211 8.96 -12.09 35.05
CA GLY A 211 9.47 -13.40 34.62
C GLY A 211 10.20 -13.35 33.28
N ILE A 212 9.61 -12.69 32.28
CA ILE A 212 10.24 -12.50 30.96
C ILE A 212 11.51 -11.66 31.06
N GLN A 213 11.50 -10.59 31.86
CA GLN A 213 12.68 -9.75 32.06
C GLN A 213 13.81 -10.53 32.74
N GLY A 214 13.52 -11.33 33.77
CA GLY A 214 14.50 -12.20 34.41
C GLY A 214 15.13 -13.19 33.44
N LEU A 215 14.31 -13.85 32.60
CA LEU A 215 14.80 -14.73 31.54
C LEU A 215 15.68 -13.99 30.52
N LYS A 216 15.24 -12.80 30.08
CA LYS A 216 15.98 -11.96 29.12
C LYS A 216 17.24 -11.31 29.70
N GLN A 217 17.33 -11.13 31.01
CA GLN A 217 18.49 -10.55 31.70
C GLN A 217 19.51 -11.62 32.10
N SER A 218 19.09 -12.88 32.23
CA SER A 218 19.97 -14.00 32.50
C SER A 218 21.12 -14.07 31.48
N GLY A 219 22.34 -14.29 31.96
CA GLY A 219 23.55 -14.43 31.13
C GLY A 219 24.05 -13.16 30.44
N LYS A 220 23.41 -12.00 30.63
CA LYS A 220 23.88 -10.72 30.06
C LYS A 220 25.02 -10.08 30.88
N GLN A 221 25.33 -8.83 30.56
CA GLN A 221 26.39 -8.05 31.18
C GLN A 221 26.34 -8.02 32.71
N SER A 222 25.14 -7.98 33.32
CA SER A 222 25.01 -8.01 34.79
C SER A 222 25.58 -9.30 35.39
N PHE A 223 25.31 -10.46 34.77
CA PHE A 223 25.87 -11.74 35.18
C PHE A 223 27.41 -11.75 35.05
N TYR A 224 27.93 -11.29 33.91
CA TYR A 224 29.38 -11.21 33.68
C TYR A 224 30.08 -10.28 34.69
N ASN A 225 29.51 -9.10 34.93
CA ASN A 225 30.04 -8.12 35.89
C ASN A 225 30.06 -8.69 37.32
N ASN A 226 28.99 -9.40 37.72
CA ASN A 226 28.93 -10.07 39.02
C ASN A 226 29.99 -11.17 39.16
N LEU A 227 30.24 -11.95 38.10
CA LEU A 227 31.31 -12.95 38.08
C LEU A 227 32.69 -12.29 38.22
N ARG A 228 32.95 -11.21 37.47
CA ARG A 228 34.19 -10.45 37.55
C ARG A 228 34.41 -9.85 38.95
N ALA A 229 33.35 -9.32 39.57
CA ALA A 229 33.41 -8.80 40.93
C ALA A 229 33.79 -9.88 41.93
N LYS A 230 33.15 -11.07 41.87
CA LYS A 230 33.49 -12.22 42.72
C LYS A 230 34.94 -12.66 42.56
N ARG A 231 35.47 -12.71 41.32
CA ARG A 231 36.89 -13.04 41.08
C ARG A 231 37.84 -12.02 41.71
N ARG A 232 37.50 -10.72 41.65
CA ARG A 232 38.32 -9.67 42.28
C ARG A 232 38.34 -9.75 43.80
N THR A 233 37.24 -10.16 44.43
CA THR A 233 37.17 -10.29 45.89
C THR A 233 37.86 -11.53 46.42
N LEU A 234 37.98 -12.59 45.62
CA LEU A 234 38.66 -13.85 45.97
C LEU A 234 40.19 -13.80 45.85
N GLY A 235 40.74 -12.80 45.15
CA GLY A 235 42.18 -12.60 44.98
C GLY A 235 42.82 -11.64 45.99
N LYS A 236 42.09 -11.28 47.06
CA LYS A 236 42.58 -10.55 48.23
C LYS A 236 42.48 -11.46 49.44
#